data_AF-X0RM18-F1
#
_entry.id   AF-X0RM18-F1
#
_cell.length_a   1.000
_cell.length_b   1.000
_cell.length_c   1.000
_cell.angle_alpha   90.00
_cell.angle_beta   90.00
_cell.angle_gamma   90.00
#
_symmetry.space_group_name_H-M   'P 1'
#
loop_
_entity.id
_entity.type
_entity.pdbx_description
1 polymer ?
#
loop_
_entity_poly.entity_id
_entity_poly.type
_entity_poly.pdbx_seq_one_letter_code
_entity_poly.pdbx_strand_id
1 'polypeptide(L)'
;MNLKRKHHFVSQFYLKSWYNNVKKIIVWDGDKTFPSLTKSIAYEKDLYKLTPLTSYQISFFEEHLRQMSLDNTSTYNYVIRNILVIHNGFNFLDTIENNCSEEIVDLKKKFSFNFLEDKFAVEEAEFSKVIKKIILKPKSKIFLYDYYALIHFFVFQLFKTPRKINRFLDVNQQSPIFKGLDFTQPELRSYTLLFIQCLSERAHTSLISRLYSIKIYNNISDINFITSDDPCFNQKFDENEFFCTASNFTKSYD
;
A
#
# COMPACT_ATOMS: atom_id res chain seq x y z
N MET A 1 11.78 9.63 20.75
CA MET A 1 10.94 9.83 19.54
C MET A 1 10.49 8.48 18.97
N ASN A 2 9.20 8.32 18.61
CA ASN A 2 8.67 7.06 18.03
C ASN A 2 8.65 7.13 16.49
N LEU A 3 9.68 6.56 15.85
CA LEU A 3 9.79 6.47 14.40
C LEU A 3 9.35 5.09 13.90
N LYS A 4 8.41 5.07 12.96
CA LYS A 4 7.99 3.85 12.27
C LYS A 4 9.02 3.53 11.19
N ARG A 5 10.01 2.70 11.52
CA ARG A 5 11.04 2.26 10.56
C ARG A 5 10.76 0.89 9.95
N LYS A 6 9.88 0.11 10.56
CA LYS A 6 9.41 -1.17 10.04
C LYS A 6 8.13 -0.91 9.27
N HIS A 7 8.23 -0.85 7.95
CA HIS A 7 7.12 -0.55 7.08
C HIS A 7 6.53 -1.84 6.53
N HIS A 8 5.30 -2.14 6.93
CA HIS A 8 4.65 -3.39 6.54
C HIS A 8 4.08 -3.27 5.12
N PHE A 9 4.52 -4.17 4.25
CA PHE A 9 4.04 -4.21 2.88
C PHE A 9 2.97 -5.27 2.65
N VAL A 10 2.76 -6.18 3.59
CA VAL A 10 1.58 -7.05 3.64
C VAL A 10 0.69 -6.64 4.80
N SER A 11 -0.62 -6.64 4.55
CA SER A 11 -1.60 -6.30 5.58
C SER A 11 -1.49 -7.23 6.80
N GLN A 12 -1.45 -6.63 7.97
CA GLN A 12 -1.47 -7.34 9.25
C GLN A 12 -2.82 -8.00 9.51
N PHE A 13 -3.96 -7.45 9.08
CA PHE A 13 -5.23 -8.18 9.21
C PHE A 13 -5.17 -9.50 8.43
N TYR A 14 -4.64 -9.46 7.20
CA TYR A 14 -4.53 -10.63 6.35
C TYR A 14 -3.66 -11.69 7.01
N LEU A 15 -2.47 -11.31 7.48
CA LEU A 15 -1.54 -12.24 8.12
C LEU A 15 -2.10 -12.82 9.44
N LYS A 16 -2.87 -12.05 10.20
CA LYS A 16 -3.47 -12.51 11.47
C LYS A 16 -4.49 -13.63 11.31
N SER A 17 -5.11 -13.75 10.14
CA SER A 17 -6.03 -14.86 9.83
C SER A 17 -5.33 -16.22 9.83
N TRP A 18 -3.99 -16.24 9.77
CA TRP A 18 -3.18 -17.46 9.75
C TRP A 18 -2.58 -17.81 11.12
N TYR A 19 -2.98 -17.10 12.17
CA TYR A 19 -2.50 -17.41 13.51
C TYR A 19 -2.93 -18.79 13.97
N ASN A 20 -1.97 -19.56 14.48
CA ASN A 20 -2.23 -20.77 15.25
C ASN A 20 -2.77 -20.42 16.66
N ASN A 21 -3.05 -21.46 17.44
CA ASN A 21 -3.59 -21.34 18.81
C ASN A 21 -2.70 -20.49 19.75
N VAL A 22 -1.42 -20.29 19.44
CA VAL A 22 -0.49 -19.46 20.21
C VAL A 22 -0.20 -18.10 19.55
N LYS A 23 -1.07 -17.66 18.63
CA LYS A 23 -0.97 -16.36 17.92
C LYS A 23 0.34 -16.16 17.17
N LYS A 24 0.87 -17.24 16.57
CA LYS A 24 2.02 -17.22 15.67
C LYS A 24 1.65 -17.80 14.32
N ILE A 25 2.36 -17.43 13.28
CA ILE A 25 2.28 -18.07 11.97
C ILE A 25 3.58 -18.83 11.69
N ILE A 26 3.51 -19.89 10.90
CA ILE A 26 4.71 -20.60 10.41
C ILE A 26 5.19 -19.90 9.14
N VAL A 27 6.47 -19.56 9.11
CA VAL A 27 7.11 -18.81 8.02
C VAL A 27 8.22 -19.66 7.44
N TRP A 28 8.36 -19.69 6.12
CA TRP A 28 9.51 -20.25 5.42
C TRP A 28 10.35 -19.11 4.86
N ASP A 29 11.65 -19.08 5.19
CA ASP A 29 12.60 -18.06 4.68
C ASP A 29 13.35 -18.48 3.41
N GLY A 30 13.06 -19.67 2.88
CA GLY A 30 13.80 -20.29 1.77
C GLY A 30 14.63 -21.49 2.22
N ASP A 31 15.06 -21.52 3.49
CA ASP A 31 15.91 -22.58 4.04
C ASP A 31 15.20 -23.38 5.14
N LYS A 32 14.48 -22.70 6.03
CA LYS A 32 13.85 -23.32 7.20
C LYS A 32 12.48 -22.74 7.51
N THR A 33 11.68 -23.53 8.20
CA THR A 33 10.39 -23.08 8.75
C THR A 33 10.55 -22.67 10.21
N PHE A 34 10.01 -21.52 10.59
CA PHE A 34 10.02 -21.06 11.97
C PHE A 34 8.71 -20.35 12.37
N PRO A 35 8.30 -20.43 13.65
CA PRO A 35 7.13 -19.71 14.13
C PRO A 35 7.47 -18.22 14.38
N SER A 36 6.62 -17.30 13.90
CA SER A 36 6.82 -15.85 14.06
C SER A 36 5.52 -15.10 14.34
N LEU A 37 5.64 -13.91 14.93
CA LEU A 37 4.54 -12.95 15.05
C LEU A 37 4.38 -12.22 13.71
N THR A 38 3.15 -11.88 13.31
CA THR A 38 2.92 -11.18 12.02
C THR A 38 3.58 -9.80 11.96
N LYS A 39 3.75 -9.16 13.11
CA LYS A 39 4.45 -7.87 13.24
C LYS A 39 5.95 -7.98 12.92
N SER A 40 6.51 -9.18 12.96
CA SER A 40 7.94 -9.44 12.79
C SER A 40 8.30 -9.94 11.39
N ILE A 41 7.37 -9.91 10.44
CA ILE A 41 7.55 -10.39 9.07
C ILE A 41 6.92 -9.41 8.08
N ALA A 42 7.18 -9.64 6.78
CA ALA A 42 6.57 -8.90 5.67
C ALA A 42 6.66 -7.37 5.85
N TYR A 43 7.82 -6.92 6.33
CA TYR A 43 8.19 -5.53 6.45
C TYR A 43 9.56 -5.32 5.81
N GLU A 44 9.80 -4.12 5.32
CA GLU A 44 11.12 -3.66 4.92
C GLU A 44 11.46 -2.41 5.72
N LYS A 45 12.74 -2.27 6.07
CA LYS A 45 13.21 -1.13 6.83
C LYS A 45 13.17 0.12 5.94
N ASP A 46 12.51 1.17 6.42
CA ASP A 46 12.44 2.48 5.77
C ASP A 46 11.83 2.42 4.34
N LEU A 47 11.03 1.39 4.02
CA LEU A 47 10.42 1.18 2.68
C LEU A 47 9.74 2.42 2.10
N TYR A 48 8.83 3.03 2.87
CA TYR A 48 8.04 4.21 2.53
C TYR A 48 8.66 5.52 3.04
N LYS A 49 9.95 5.54 3.39
CA LYS A 49 10.60 6.75 3.88
C LYS A 49 10.59 7.83 2.79
N LEU A 50 10.13 9.02 3.15
CA LEU A 50 10.17 10.21 2.30
C LEU A 50 11.40 11.06 2.60
N THR A 51 12.06 11.47 1.53
CA THR A 51 13.10 12.50 1.46
C THR A 51 12.48 13.71 0.78
N PRO A 52 12.68 14.93 1.31
CA PRO A 52 12.22 16.14 0.66
C PRO A 52 12.72 16.23 -0.78
N LEU A 53 11.82 16.58 -1.70
CA LEU A 53 12.16 16.88 -3.08
C LEU A 53 12.56 18.35 -3.18
N THR A 54 13.51 18.69 -4.04
CA THR A 54 13.88 20.09 -4.30
C THR A 54 12.76 20.83 -5.03
N SER A 55 12.75 22.17 -4.97
CA SER A 55 11.73 22.97 -5.66
C SER A 55 11.63 22.66 -7.15
N TYR A 56 12.76 22.42 -7.81
CA TYR A 56 12.82 22.04 -9.21
C TYR A 56 12.22 20.64 -9.47
N GLN A 57 12.56 19.65 -8.63
CA GLN A 57 11.99 18.31 -8.69
C GLN A 57 10.47 18.32 -8.42
N ILE A 58 9.99 19.19 -7.54
CA ILE A 58 8.56 19.41 -7.28
C ILE A 58 7.87 19.97 -8.52
N SER A 59 8.42 21.01 -9.15
CA SER A 59 7.85 21.56 -10.39
C SER A 59 7.77 20.50 -11.49
N PHE A 60 8.81 19.67 -11.63
CA PHE A 60 8.79 18.54 -12.56
C PHE A 60 7.72 17.50 -12.18
N PHE A 61 7.60 17.14 -10.90
CA PHE A 61 6.57 16.21 -10.43
C PHE A 61 5.16 16.68 -10.80
N GLU A 62 4.84 17.95 -10.52
CA GLU A 62 3.54 18.53 -10.85
C GLU A 62 3.28 18.57 -12.36
N GLU A 63 4.29 18.90 -13.17
CA GLU A 63 4.19 18.86 -14.62
C GLU A 63 3.97 17.43 -15.15
N HIS A 64 4.70 16.46 -14.62
CA HIS A 64 4.50 15.07 -15.00
C HIS A 64 3.10 14.57 -14.63
N LEU A 65 2.57 14.96 -13.47
CA LEU A 65 1.18 14.66 -13.11
C LEU A 65 0.19 15.29 -14.10
N ARG A 66 0.38 16.55 -14.52
CA ARG A 66 -0.47 17.19 -15.54
C ARG A 66 -0.46 16.44 -16.87
N GLN A 67 0.73 16.05 -17.34
CA GLN A 67 0.89 15.29 -18.59
C GLN A 67 0.18 13.95 -18.55
N MET A 68 0.15 13.30 -17.38
CA MET A 68 -0.58 12.05 -17.16
C MET A 68 -2.04 12.26 -16.73
N SER A 69 -2.49 13.51 -16.68
CA SER A 69 -3.82 13.92 -16.18
C SER A 69 -4.10 13.38 -14.77
N LEU A 70 -3.11 13.35 -13.89
CA LEU A 70 -3.20 12.88 -12.50
C LEU A 70 -3.29 14.03 -11.48
N ASP A 71 -3.11 15.26 -11.92
CA ASP A 71 -3.18 16.51 -11.15
C ASP A 71 -4.60 16.88 -10.70
N ASN A 72 -5.63 16.23 -11.25
CA ASN A 72 -7.02 16.40 -10.84
C ASN A 72 -7.49 15.36 -9.81
N THR A 73 -6.62 14.42 -9.40
CA THR A 73 -6.98 13.39 -8.40
C THR A 73 -7.18 14.01 -7.02
N SER A 74 -8.07 13.42 -6.22
CA SER A 74 -8.31 13.87 -4.84
C SER A 74 -7.09 13.65 -3.95
N THR A 75 -6.35 12.56 -4.16
CA THR A 75 -5.07 12.24 -3.52
C THR A 75 -4.05 13.32 -3.81
N TYR A 76 -3.93 13.77 -5.06
CA TYR A 76 -3.05 14.89 -5.34
C TYR A 76 -3.48 16.15 -4.61
N ASN A 77 -4.74 16.55 -4.78
CA ASN A 77 -5.24 17.83 -4.29
C ASN A 77 -5.27 17.96 -2.75
N TYR A 78 -5.60 16.88 -2.04
CA TYR A 78 -5.78 16.91 -0.59
C TYR A 78 -4.58 16.32 0.18
N VAL A 79 -3.76 15.48 -0.45
CA VAL A 79 -2.68 14.77 0.25
C VAL A 79 -1.32 15.19 -0.30
N ILE A 80 -1.04 14.90 -1.58
CA ILE A 80 0.30 15.07 -2.14
C ILE A 80 0.70 16.53 -2.23
N ARG A 81 -0.20 17.43 -2.64
CA ARG A 81 0.10 18.86 -2.71
C ARG A 81 0.55 19.43 -1.35
N ASN A 82 -0.06 18.98 -0.26
CA ASN A 82 0.34 19.39 1.10
C ASN A 82 1.71 18.84 1.49
N ILE A 83 2.05 17.62 1.06
CA ILE A 83 3.40 17.04 1.24
C ILE A 83 4.45 17.87 0.49
N LEU A 84 4.17 18.28 -0.75
CA LEU A 84 5.11 19.08 -1.56
C LEU A 84 5.34 20.47 -0.94
N VAL A 85 4.29 21.08 -0.36
CA VAL A 85 4.44 22.32 0.42
C VAL A 85 5.34 22.11 1.64
N ILE A 86 5.17 21.00 2.36
CA ILE A 86 6.03 20.65 3.51
C ILE A 86 7.48 20.42 3.05
N HIS A 87 7.71 19.75 1.92
CA HIS A 87 9.05 19.57 1.34
C HIS A 87 9.73 20.92 1.06
N ASN A 88 9.04 21.86 0.41
CA ASN A 88 9.54 23.22 0.20
C ASN A 88 9.87 23.94 1.51
N GLY A 89 9.00 23.82 2.51
CA GLY A 89 9.25 24.38 3.84
C GLY A 89 10.51 23.79 4.49
N PHE A 90 10.72 22.47 4.38
CA PHE A 90 11.92 21.83 4.89
C PHE A 90 13.19 22.29 4.17
N ASN A 91 13.18 22.38 2.84
CA ASN A 91 14.32 22.87 2.06
C ASN A 91 14.66 24.33 2.43
N PHE A 92 13.64 25.19 2.56
CA PHE A 92 13.84 26.57 2.99
C PHE A 92 14.51 26.65 4.36
N LEU A 93 14.05 25.85 5.32
CA LEU A 93 14.65 25.80 6.66
C LEU A 93 16.11 25.29 6.64
N ASP A 94 16.47 24.42 5.70
CA ASP A 94 17.86 23.96 5.54
C ASP A 94 18.76 25.06 4.95
N THR A 95 18.22 26.01 4.18
CA THR A 95 18.99 27.14 3.62
C THR A 95 19.27 28.26 4.62
N ILE A 96 18.49 28.39 5.69
CA ILE A 96 18.67 29.44 6.72
C ILE A 96 19.62 28.95 7.81
N GLU A 97 20.75 28.34 7.42
CA GLU A 97 21.75 27.73 8.31
C GLU A 97 21.99 28.56 9.58
N ASN A 98 21.54 28.05 10.74
CA ASN A 98 22.14 28.16 12.08
C ASN A 98 21.19 27.95 13.29
N ASN A 99 19.90 27.63 13.14
CA ASN A 99 19.05 27.26 14.28
C ASN A 99 17.82 26.43 13.87
N CYS A 100 18.01 25.31 13.18
CA CYS A 100 16.94 24.31 13.18
C CYS A 100 16.86 23.74 14.59
N SER A 101 15.86 24.17 15.36
CA SER A 101 15.62 23.62 16.69
C SER A 101 15.53 22.09 16.62
N GLU A 102 15.89 21.41 17.71
CA GLU A 102 15.74 19.94 17.79
C GLU A 102 14.31 19.50 17.44
N GLU A 103 13.31 20.34 17.76
CA GLU A 103 11.91 20.13 17.41
C GLU A 103 11.67 20.05 15.90
N ILE A 104 12.29 20.93 15.10
CA ILE A 104 12.17 20.91 13.65
C ILE A 104 12.85 19.67 13.07
N VAL A 105 14.02 19.31 13.58
CA VAL A 105 14.73 18.09 13.15
C VAL A 105 13.89 16.85 13.45
N ASP A 106 13.26 16.79 14.61
CA ASP A 106 12.36 15.71 15.01
C ASP A 106 11.09 15.69 14.17
N LEU A 107 10.53 16.85 13.83
CA LEU A 107 9.37 16.97 12.94
C LEU A 107 9.71 16.45 11.54
N LYS A 108 10.85 16.85 10.97
CA LYS A 108 11.36 16.36 9.68
C LYS A 108 11.46 14.83 9.70
N LYS A 109 12.08 14.26 10.73
CA LYS A 109 12.21 12.80 10.88
C LYS A 109 10.84 12.12 11.00
N LYS A 110 9.94 12.59 11.87
CA LYS A 110 8.60 12.01 12.02
C LYS A 110 7.83 12.02 10.71
N PHE A 111 7.87 13.14 9.98
CA PHE A 111 7.24 13.25 8.68
C PHE A 111 7.82 12.23 7.68
N SER A 112 9.15 12.18 7.55
CA SER A 112 9.83 11.27 6.64
C SER A 112 9.50 9.79 6.86
N PHE A 113 9.40 9.34 8.11
CA PHE A 113 9.19 7.92 8.40
C PHE A 113 7.70 7.56 8.55
N ASN A 114 6.91 8.39 9.24
CA ASN A 114 5.60 7.95 9.68
C ASN A 114 4.49 8.23 8.67
N PHE A 115 4.64 9.24 7.80
CA PHE A 115 3.51 9.76 7.01
C PHE A 115 2.83 8.69 6.14
N LEU A 116 3.58 8.03 5.25
CA LEU A 116 3.00 7.03 4.34
C LEU A 116 2.57 5.77 5.09
N GLU A 117 3.32 5.35 6.10
CA GLU A 117 2.95 4.21 6.95
C GLU A 117 1.64 4.47 7.71
N ASP A 118 1.45 5.69 8.22
CA ASP A 118 0.21 6.10 8.89
C ASP A 118 -0.97 6.12 7.92
N LYS A 119 -0.78 6.68 6.71
CA LYS A 119 -1.79 6.68 5.64
C LYS A 119 -2.24 5.25 5.33
N PHE A 120 -1.27 4.35 5.12
CA PHE A 120 -1.53 2.94 4.81
C PHE A 120 -2.19 2.19 5.96
N ALA A 121 -1.85 2.52 7.20
CA ALA A 121 -2.50 1.93 8.38
C ALA A 121 -3.98 2.34 8.49
N VAL A 122 -4.32 3.58 8.13
CA VAL A 122 -5.72 4.07 8.10
C VAL A 122 -6.51 3.34 7.02
N GLU A 123 -5.95 3.23 5.80
CA GLU A 123 -6.57 2.47 4.71
C GLU A 123 -6.79 1.01 5.11
N GLU A 124 -5.81 0.41 5.79
CA GLU A 124 -5.91 -0.94 6.33
C GLU A 124 -6.98 -1.14 7.38
N ALA A 125 -7.19 -0.17 8.25
CA ALA A 125 -8.28 -0.22 9.21
C ALA A 125 -9.66 -0.26 8.50
N GLU A 126 -9.83 0.46 7.39
CA GLU A 126 -11.09 0.52 6.65
C GLU A 126 -11.43 -0.81 5.97
N PHE A 127 -10.52 -1.37 5.16
CA PHE A 127 -10.83 -2.66 4.51
C PHE A 127 -10.95 -3.82 5.50
N SER A 128 -10.20 -3.78 6.62
CA SER A 128 -10.35 -4.76 7.69
C SER A 128 -11.77 -4.81 8.26
N LYS A 129 -12.46 -3.66 8.36
CA LYS A 129 -13.86 -3.61 8.79
C LYS A 129 -14.77 -4.30 7.77
N VAL A 130 -14.55 -4.06 6.49
CA VAL A 130 -15.36 -4.64 5.40
C VAL A 130 -15.21 -6.16 5.35
N ILE A 131 -13.98 -6.67 5.38
CA ILE A 131 -13.73 -8.12 5.36
C ILE A 131 -14.38 -8.81 6.56
N LYS A 132 -14.32 -8.22 7.77
CA LYS A 132 -15.02 -8.74 8.95
C LYS A 132 -16.54 -8.83 8.75
N LYS A 133 -17.17 -7.82 8.13
CA LYS A 133 -18.61 -7.87 7.81
C LYS A 133 -18.92 -9.05 6.90
N ILE A 134 -18.10 -9.26 5.88
CA ILE A 134 -18.28 -10.34 4.90
C ILE A 134 -18.15 -11.72 5.57
N ILE A 135 -17.12 -11.92 6.40
CA ILE A 135 -16.91 -13.18 7.14
C ILE A 135 -18.11 -13.49 8.05
N LEU A 136 -18.65 -12.48 8.73
CA LEU A 136 -19.79 -12.66 9.64
C LEU A 136 -21.12 -12.87 8.91
N LYS A 137 -21.26 -12.37 7.68
CA LYS A 137 -22.48 -12.44 6.87
C LYS A 137 -22.19 -12.80 5.40
N PRO A 138 -21.73 -14.02 5.12
CA PRO A 138 -21.21 -14.40 3.79
C PRO A 138 -22.23 -14.38 2.64
N LYS A 139 -23.53 -14.22 2.94
CA LYS A 139 -24.62 -14.14 1.96
C LYS A 139 -25.29 -12.75 1.88
N SER A 140 -24.78 -11.76 2.63
CA SER A 140 -25.34 -10.40 2.56
C SER A 140 -24.83 -9.64 1.34
N LYS A 141 -25.72 -8.86 0.71
CA LYS A 141 -25.31 -7.84 -0.26
C LYS A 141 -24.35 -6.88 0.44
N ILE A 142 -23.22 -6.57 -0.21
CA ILE A 142 -22.32 -5.51 0.24
C ILE A 142 -22.86 -4.15 -0.19
N PHE A 143 -22.70 -3.14 0.65
CA PHE A 143 -23.05 -1.77 0.28
C PHE A 143 -22.02 -1.20 -0.69
N LEU A 144 -22.40 -0.17 -1.46
CA LEU A 144 -21.50 0.48 -2.42
C LEU A 144 -20.24 1.04 -1.74
N TYR A 145 -20.36 1.58 -0.52
CA TYR A 145 -19.22 2.02 0.28
C TYR A 145 -18.26 0.88 0.62
N ASP A 146 -18.79 -0.29 0.99
CA ASP A 146 -17.99 -1.48 1.29
C ASP A 146 -17.29 -1.99 0.00
N TYR A 147 -17.97 -1.94 -1.15
CA TYR A 147 -17.37 -2.24 -2.45
C TYR A 147 -16.21 -1.30 -2.78
N TYR A 148 -16.36 0.01 -2.59
CA TYR A 148 -15.28 0.99 -2.80
C TYR A 148 -14.05 0.68 -1.97
N ALA A 149 -14.22 0.39 -0.68
CA ALA A 149 -13.12 0.03 0.19
C ALA A 149 -12.40 -1.26 -0.26
N LEU A 150 -13.12 -2.25 -0.80
CA LEU A 150 -12.51 -3.47 -1.34
C LEU A 150 -11.71 -3.21 -2.63
N ILE A 151 -12.26 -2.45 -3.58
CA ILE A 151 -11.53 -2.09 -4.79
C ILE A 151 -10.28 -1.27 -4.45
N HIS A 152 -10.41 -0.33 -3.51
CA HIS A 152 -9.27 0.42 -3.03
C HIS A 152 -8.20 -0.50 -2.43
N PHE A 153 -8.59 -1.47 -1.60
CA PHE A 153 -7.67 -2.48 -1.06
C PHE A 153 -6.95 -3.27 -2.16
N PHE A 154 -7.65 -3.75 -3.18
CA PHE A 154 -7.03 -4.51 -4.27
C PHE A 154 -5.98 -3.68 -5.00
N VAL A 155 -6.34 -2.46 -5.37
CA VAL A 155 -5.42 -1.53 -6.01
C VAL A 155 -4.24 -1.21 -5.10
N PHE A 156 -4.49 -0.97 -3.83
CA PHE A 156 -3.46 -0.70 -2.84
C PHE A 156 -2.40 -1.81 -2.77
N GLN A 157 -2.80 -3.09 -2.78
CA GLN A 157 -1.85 -4.22 -2.84
C GLN A 157 -1.10 -4.29 -4.17
N LEU A 158 -1.71 -3.83 -5.28
CA LEU A 158 -1.06 -3.75 -6.59
C LEU A 158 0.06 -2.70 -6.68
N PHE A 159 0.21 -1.83 -5.69
CA PHE A 159 1.16 -0.71 -5.80
C PHE A 159 2.16 -0.60 -4.64
N LYS A 160 1.89 -1.22 -3.48
CA LYS A 160 2.67 -0.98 -2.25
C LYS A 160 3.81 -1.95 -1.96
N THR A 161 3.93 -3.07 -2.69
CA THR A 161 4.95 -4.07 -2.36
C THR A 161 6.34 -3.64 -2.85
N PRO A 162 7.44 -4.04 -2.17
CA PRO A 162 8.80 -3.64 -2.54
C PRO A 162 9.12 -3.95 -3.99
N ARG A 163 8.73 -5.13 -4.48
CA ARG A 163 8.94 -5.53 -5.87
C ARG A 163 8.31 -4.56 -6.87
N LYS A 164 7.10 -4.07 -6.58
CA LYS A 164 6.36 -3.17 -7.47
C LYS A 164 6.94 -1.76 -7.41
N ILE A 165 7.24 -1.27 -6.20
CA ILE A 165 7.93 0.02 -6.01
C ILE A 165 9.27 0.03 -6.74
N ASN A 166 10.09 -1.01 -6.57
CA ASN A 166 11.39 -1.11 -7.23
C ASN A 166 11.26 -1.17 -8.75
N ARG A 167 10.24 -1.85 -9.30
CA ARG A 167 9.99 -1.83 -10.74
C ARG A 167 9.72 -0.42 -11.28
N PHE A 168 8.95 0.40 -10.57
CA PHE A 168 8.74 1.80 -10.96
C PHE A 168 10.04 2.61 -10.83
N LEU A 169 10.84 2.35 -9.80
CA LEU A 169 12.14 3.00 -9.63
C LEU A 169 13.08 2.69 -10.79
N ASP A 170 13.20 1.42 -11.17
CA ASP A 170 14.08 0.98 -12.27
C ASP A 170 13.70 1.66 -13.59
N VAL A 171 12.38 1.76 -13.88
CA VAL A 171 11.88 2.47 -15.07
C VAL A 171 12.24 3.95 -15.02
N ASN A 172 12.04 4.61 -13.88
CA ASN A 172 12.36 6.02 -13.73
C ASN A 172 13.87 6.27 -13.85
N GLN A 173 14.73 5.42 -13.24
CA GLN A 173 16.19 5.54 -13.33
C GLN A 173 16.72 5.40 -14.77
N GLN A 174 16.07 4.58 -15.60
CA GLN A 174 16.49 4.37 -16.98
C GLN A 174 16.03 5.49 -17.92
N SER A 175 15.00 6.26 -17.53
CA SER A 175 14.45 7.34 -18.34
C SER A 175 15.43 8.52 -18.52
N PRO A 176 15.68 8.98 -19.75
CA PRO A 176 16.55 10.13 -20.02
C PRO A 176 16.09 11.41 -19.32
N ILE A 177 14.77 11.58 -19.14
CA ILE A 177 14.19 12.76 -18.49
C ILE A 177 14.65 12.81 -17.04
N PHE A 178 14.56 11.71 -16.30
CA PHE A 178 14.96 11.67 -14.88
C PHE A 178 16.47 11.77 -14.70
N LYS A 179 17.26 11.25 -15.65
CA LYS A 179 18.72 11.42 -15.65
C LYS A 179 19.15 12.88 -15.80
N GLY A 180 18.39 13.68 -16.54
CA GLY A 180 18.67 15.12 -16.70
C GLY A 180 18.26 16.00 -15.52
N LEU A 181 17.64 15.43 -14.47
CA LEU A 181 17.11 16.16 -13.31
C LEU A 181 17.93 15.91 -12.02
N ASP A 182 19.04 15.17 -12.12
CA ASP A 182 20.00 14.91 -11.03
C ASP A 182 19.38 14.44 -9.71
N PHE A 183 18.35 13.60 -9.77
CA PHE A 183 17.78 12.99 -8.56
C PHE A 183 18.80 12.12 -7.83
N THR A 184 18.94 12.33 -6.52
CA THR A 184 19.55 11.32 -5.66
C THR A 184 18.62 10.10 -5.54
N GLN A 185 19.17 8.93 -5.21
CA GLN A 185 18.38 7.71 -5.02
C GLN A 185 17.23 7.85 -4.01
N PRO A 186 17.43 8.49 -2.83
CA PRO A 186 16.35 8.73 -1.88
C PRO A 186 15.26 9.69 -2.39
N GLU A 187 15.62 10.72 -3.16
CA GLU A 187 14.65 11.64 -3.76
C GLU A 187 13.84 10.94 -4.85
N LEU A 188 14.49 10.15 -5.72
CA LEU A 188 13.78 9.39 -6.76
C LEU A 188 12.82 8.36 -6.16
N ARG A 189 13.20 7.74 -5.04
CA ARG A 189 12.31 6.88 -4.25
C ARG A 189 11.09 7.64 -3.73
N SER A 190 11.31 8.82 -3.19
CA SER A 190 10.24 9.68 -2.64
C SER A 190 9.29 10.15 -3.75
N TYR A 191 9.84 10.60 -4.86
CA TYR A 191 9.11 10.91 -6.08
C TYR A 191 8.21 9.74 -6.49
N THR A 192 8.79 8.54 -6.58
CA THR A 192 8.09 7.34 -7.04
C THR A 192 6.96 6.95 -6.07
N LEU A 193 7.21 7.00 -4.76
CA LEU A 193 6.21 6.71 -3.74
C LEU A 193 5.01 7.67 -3.84
N LEU A 194 5.26 8.98 -3.99
CA LEU A 194 4.21 9.99 -4.13
C LEU A 194 3.44 9.84 -5.44
N PHE A 195 4.14 9.58 -6.55
CA PHE A 195 3.55 9.38 -7.87
C PHE A 195 2.62 8.16 -7.88
N ILE A 196 3.06 7.05 -7.27
CA ILE A 196 2.27 5.82 -7.15
C ILE A 196 0.96 6.06 -6.40
N GLN A 197 0.89 7.00 -5.45
CA GLN A 197 -0.38 7.34 -4.77
C GLN A 197 -1.41 7.97 -5.72
N CYS A 198 -0.98 8.87 -6.61
CA CYS A 198 -1.88 9.46 -7.60
C CYS A 198 -2.31 8.41 -8.64
N LEU A 199 -1.38 7.56 -9.05
CA LEU A 199 -1.66 6.48 -10.00
C LEU A 199 -2.61 5.43 -9.42
N SER A 200 -2.46 5.09 -8.13
CA SER A 200 -3.34 4.14 -7.46
C SER A 200 -4.77 4.68 -7.37
N GLU A 201 -4.99 5.96 -7.10
CA GLU A 201 -6.35 6.53 -7.15
C GLU A 201 -6.95 6.43 -8.56
N ARG A 202 -6.18 6.75 -9.60
CA ARG A 202 -6.68 6.64 -10.98
C ARG A 202 -7.09 5.20 -11.31
N ALA A 203 -6.28 4.22 -10.90
CA ALA A 203 -6.61 2.80 -11.06
C ALA A 203 -7.87 2.43 -10.27
N HIS A 204 -7.99 2.86 -9.02
CA HIS A 204 -9.14 2.67 -8.16
C HIS A 204 -10.43 3.21 -8.77
N THR A 205 -10.45 4.49 -9.19
CA THR A 205 -11.62 5.11 -9.81
C THR A 205 -12.01 4.42 -11.11
N SER A 206 -11.03 3.99 -11.91
CA SER A 206 -11.28 3.24 -13.14
C SER A 206 -11.87 1.84 -12.90
N LEU A 207 -11.52 1.18 -11.80
CA LEU A 207 -12.09 -0.14 -11.46
C LEU A 207 -13.46 -0.02 -10.81
N ILE A 208 -13.68 1.05 -10.03
CA ILE A 208 -14.98 1.36 -9.45
C ILE A 208 -16.05 1.48 -10.53
N SER A 209 -15.79 2.25 -11.58
CA SER A 209 -16.77 2.53 -12.63
C SER A 209 -17.20 1.29 -13.42
N ARG A 210 -16.43 0.20 -13.35
CA ARG A 210 -16.70 -1.07 -14.03
C ARG A 210 -17.59 -2.03 -13.22
N LEU A 211 -17.77 -1.79 -11.92
CA LEU A 211 -18.64 -2.59 -11.04
C LEU A 211 -18.39 -4.11 -11.16
N TYR A 212 -17.14 -4.53 -11.05
CA TYR A 212 -16.77 -5.94 -11.13
C TYR A 212 -17.44 -6.79 -10.04
N SER A 213 -17.76 -8.03 -10.38
CA SER A 213 -18.16 -9.03 -9.39
C SER A 213 -16.93 -9.48 -8.59
N ILE A 214 -17.01 -9.35 -7.26
CA ILE A 214 -15.99 -9.87 -6.35
C ILE A 214 -16.42 -11.25 -5.87
N LYS A 215 -15.66 -12.28 -6.24
CA LYS A 215 -15.86 -13.65 -5.77
C LYS A 215 -14.87 -13.96 -4.65
N ILE A 216 -15.39 -14.50 -3.54
CA ILE A 216 -14.57 -14.94 -2.40
C ILE A 216 -14.62 -16.45 -2.38
N TYR A 217 -13.45 -17.07 -2.44
CA TYR A 217 -13.30 -18.51 -2.41
C TYR A 217 -12.85 -18.95 -1.03
N ASN A 218 -13.57 -19.90 -0.45
CA ASN A 218 -13.11 -20.59 0.75
C ASN A 218 -12.15 -21.71 0.30
N ASN A 219 -10.95 -21.70 0.86
CA ASN A 219 -10.02 -22.80 0.67
C ASN A 219 -10.55 -24.03 1.41
N ILE A 220 -10.92 -25.06 0.65
CA ILE A 220 -11.44 -26.34 1.18
C ILE A 220 -10.36 -27.42 1.26
N SER A 221 -9.13 -27.11 0.84
CA SER A 221 -8.03 -28.07 0.94
C SER A 221 -7.49 -28.16 2.37
N ASP A 222 -6.82 -29.28 2.66
CA ASP A 222 -6.10 -29.47 3.93
C ASP A 222 -4.82 -28.60 4.03
N ILE A 223 -4.53 -27.81 2.99
CA ILE A 223 -3.33 -26.97 2.91
C ILE A 223 -3.73 -25.51 3.08
N ASN A 224 -3.19 -24.87 4.11
CA ASN A 224 -3.31 -23.43 4.31
C ASN A 224 -2.48 -22.66 3.27
N PHE A 225 -3.14 -21.99 2.30
CA PHE A 225 -2.44 -21.26 1.22
C PHE A 225 -2.32 -19.76 1.51
N ILE A 226 -1.11 -19.30 1.82
CA ILE A 226 -0.80 -17.86 1.83
C ILE A 226 -0.41 -17.44 0.42
N THR A 227 -1.15 -16.49 -0.13
CA THR A 227 -0.92 -15.89 -1.44
C THR A 227 0.24 -14.88 -1.39
N SER A 228 1.45 -15.30 -0.99
CA SER A 228 2.66 -14.45 -0.93
C SER A 228 2.40 -13.05 -0.30
N ASP A 229 2.99 -12.01 -0.89
CA ASP A 229 2.83 -10.59 -0.60
C ASP A 229 1.60 -9.95 -1.26
N ASP A 230 0.86 -10.71 -2.07
CA ASP A 230 -0.34 -10.25 -2.78
C ASP A 230 -1.58 -11.03 -2.30
N PRO A 231 -2.34 -10.52 -1.32
CA PRO A 231 -3.54 -11.18 -0.82
C PRO A 231 -4.67 -11.31 -1.87
N CYS A 232 -4.44 -10.81 -3.10
CA CYS A 232 -5.42 -10.72 -4.17
C CYS A 232 -4.74 -11.08 -5.50
N PHE A 233 -5.25 -12.10 -6.19
CA PHE A 233 -4.78 -12.50 -7.51
C PHE A 233 -5.82 -12.21 -8.58
N ASN A 234 -5.40 -11.59 -9.68
CA ASN A 234 -6.18 -11.54 -10.91
C ASN A 234 -5.96 -12.85 -11.67
N GLN A 235 -6.89 -13.80 -11.56
CA GLN A 235 -6.91 -14.95 -12.47
C GLN A 235 -7.63 -14.54 -13.75
N LYS A 236 -6.93 -14.69 -14.90
CA LYS A 236 -7.56 -14.63 -16.22
C LYS A 236 -8.27 -15.98 -16.39
N PHE A 237 -9.59 -15.99 -16.37
CA PHE A 237 -10.35 -17.20 -16.68
C PHE A 237 -10.51 -17.27 -18.20
N ASP A 238 -10.00 -18.34 -18.82
CA ASP A 238 -10.49 -18.74 -20.14
C ASP A 238 -11.93 -19.24 -19.94
N GLU A 239 -12.84 -18.74 -20.77
CA GLU A 239 -14.25 -19.06 -20.72
C GLU A 239 -14.45 -20.58 -20.80
N ASN A 240 -15.39 -21.10 -19.99
CA ASN A 240 -15.96 -22.45 -19.99
C ASN A 240 -15.64 -23.34 -18.79
N GLU A 241 -15.79 -22.83 -17.56
CA GLU A 241 -16.57 -23.49 -16.48
C GLU A 241 -16.31 -22.78 -15.16
N PHE A 242 -17.36 -22.50 -14.37
CA PHE A 242 -17.28 -22.64 -12.92
C PHE A 242 -18.69 -22.74 -12.31
N PHE A 243 -18.93 -23.86 -11.63
CA PHE A 243 -20.09 -24.10 -10.78
C PHE A 243 -19.97 -23.32 -9.47
N CYS A 244 -21.11 -22.85 -8.98
CA CYS A 244 -21.23 -22.20 -7.68
C CYS A 244 -22.17 -23.04 -6.81
N THR A 245 -21.63 -23.75 -5.82
CA THR A 245 -22.44 -24.37 -4.75
C THR A 245 -21.89 -23.97 -3.39
N ALA A 246 -22.67 -23.14 -2.68
CA ALA A 246 -22.49 -22.93 -1.26
C ALA A 246 -23.41 -23.88 -0.50
N SER A 247 -22.93 -25.07 -0.15
CA SER A 247 -23.62 -25.98 0.78
C SER A 247 -23.16 -25.72 2.20
N ASN A 248 -24.10 -25.31 3.07
CA ASN A 248 -23.91 -25.30 4.51
C ASN A 248 -23.69 -26.74 4.99
N PHE A 249 -22.72 -26.94 5.89
CA PHE A 249 -22.78 -28.06 6.83
C PHE A 249 -22.46 -27.54 8.23
N THR A 250 -23.52 -27.38 9.01
CA THR A 250 -23.47 -27.49 10.46
C THR A 250 -22.88 -28.84 10.81
N LYS A 251 -21.73 -28.88 11.49
CA LYS A 251 -21.38 -30.06 12.28
C LYS A 251 -22.09 -29.92 13.63
N SER A 252 -23.14 -30.71 13.80
CA SER A 252 -23.55 -31.23 15.10
C SER A 252 -22.37 -31.99 15.69
N TYR A 253 -22.04 -31.69 16.94
CA TYR A 253 -21.24 -32.57 17.77
C TYR A 253 -22.23 -33.49 18.49
N ASP A 254 -22.13 -34.79 18.22
CA ASP A 254 -22.43 -35.83 19.22
C ASP A 254 -21.18 -36.02 20.10
#